data_AF-A0A922YU09-F1
#
_entry.id   AF-A0A922YU09-F1
#
_cell.length_a   1.000
_cell.length_b   1.000
_cell.length_c   1.000
_cell.angle_alpha   90.00
_cell.angle_beta   90.00
_cell.angle_gamma   90.00
#
_symmetry.space_group_name_H-M   'P 1'
#
loop_
_entity.id
_entity.type
_entity.pdbx_description
1 polymer ?
#
loop_
_entity_poly.entity_id
_entity_poly.type
_entity_poly.pdbx_seq_one_letter_code
_entity_poly.pdbx_strand_id
1 'polypeptide(L)' 'MKPVYPFRRTCKEVSALLVAREDRELPLSDRLALRLHMAMCQACPRFERQLLTMRSAMKQWRHYADTDEAA' A
#
# COMPACT_ATOMS: atom_id res chain seq x y z
N MET A 1 25.42 1.62 -9.66
CA MET A 1 24.23 0.91 -10.17
C MET A 1 23.68 0.04 -9.06
N LYS A 2 22.47 0.32 -8.54
CA LYS A 2 21.83 -0.53 -7.52
C LYS A 2 21.21 -1.73 -8.25
N PRO A 3 21.59 -2.97 -7.90
CA PRO A 3 21.20 -4.13 -8.68
C PRO A 3 19.69 -4.35 -8.56
N VAL A 4 19.05 -4.51 -9.72
CA VAL A 4 17.62 -4.79 -9.89
C VAL A 4 17.38 -6.27 -9.57
N TYR A 5 17.47 -6.64 -8.29
CA TYR A 5 17.05 -7.96 -7.83
C TYR A 5 15.75 -7.84 -7.03
N PRO A 6 14.63 -8.45 -7.49
CA PRO A 6 13.33 -8.37 -6.82
C PRO A 6 13.34 -9.03 -5.42
N PHE A 7 14.36 -9.81 -5.09
CA PHE A 7 14.47 -10.60 -3.85
C PHE A 7 15.02 -9.86 -2.63
N ARG A 8 15.65 -8.67 -2.79
CA ARG A 8 16.26 -7.96 -1.64
C ARG A 8 15.49 -6.73 -1.18
N ARG A 9 14.20 -6.63 -1.48
CA ARG A 9 13.32 -5.59 -0.92
C ARG A 9 13.11 -5.87 0.58
N THR A 10 13.58 -4.96 1.43
CA THR A 10 13.36 -5.04 2.88
C THR A 10 11.93 -4.70 3.26
N CYS A 11 11.46 -5.11 4.44
CA CYS A 11 10.11 -4.76 4.93
C CYS A 11 9.87 -3.24 4.92
N LYS A 12 10.91 -2.42 5.16
CA LYS A 12 10.86 -0.96 5.10
C LYS A 12 10.62 -0.43 3.68
N GLU A 13 11.28 -1.01 2.68
CA GLU A 13 11.07 -0.62 1.28
C GLU A 13 9.69 -1.05 0.78
N VAL A 14 9.23 -2.21 1.25
CA VAL A 14 7.89 -2.74 0.93
C VAL A 14 6.79 -1.88 1.54
N SER A 15 6.93 -1.46 2.81
CA SER A 15 5.98 -0.55 3.45
C SER A 15 5.98 0.82 2.78
N ALA A 16 7.14 1.36 2.40
CA ALA A 16 7.23 2.59 1.63
C ALA A 16 6.56 2.48 0.26
N LEU A 17 6.72 1.36 -0.44
CA LEU A 17 6.01 1.08 -1.70
C LEU A 17 4.50 0.94 -1.50
N LEU A 18 4.05 0.32 -0.42
CA LEU A 18 2.62 0.19 -0.11
C LEU A 18 1.96 1.54 0.10
N VAL A 19 2.62 2.45 0.84
CA VAL A 19 2.16 3.83 0.98
C VAL A 19 2.24 4.56 -0.36
N ALA A 20 3.32 4.37 -1.14
CA ALA A 20 3.41 4.99 -2.45
C ALA A 20 2.32 4.50 -3.42
N ARG A 21 1.86 3.25 -3.33
CA ARG A 21 0.74 2.71 -4.14
C ARG A 21 -0.58 3.43 -3.89
N GLU A 22 -0.72 4.03 -2.71
CA GLU A 22 -1.91 4.76 -2.30
C GLU A 22 -1.99 6.12 -2.99
N ASP A 23 -0.84 6.77 -3.13
CA ASP A 23 -0.70 8.12 -3.68
C ASP A 23 -0.47 8.11 -5.21
N ARG A 24 0.25 7.12 -5.72
CA ARG A 24 0.61 6.99 -7.14
C ARG A 24 0.52 5.56 -7.66
N GLU A 25 0.33 5.44 -8.96
CA GLU A 25 0.35 4.15 -9.63
C GLU A 25 1.77 3.55 -9.61
N LEU A 26 1.90 2.33 -9.09
CA LEU A 26 3.17 1.60 -9.11
C LEU A 26 3.40 0.89 -10.45
N PRO A 27 4.65 0.88 -10.96
CA PRO A 27 5.03 0.08 -12.13
C PRO A 27 4.82 -1.41 -11.86
N LEU A 28 4.54 -2.18 -12.93
CA LEU A 28 4.21 -3.61 -12.84
C LEU A 28 5.29 -4.45 -12.15
N SER A 29 6.57 -4.09 -12.32
CA SER A 29 7.72 -4.73 -11.67
C SER A 29 7.65 -4.63 -10.14
N ASP A 30 7.26 -3.46 -9.61
CA ASP A 30 7.14 -3.24 -8.17
C ASP A 30 5.94 -3.98 -7.59
N ARG A 31 4.84 -4.10 -8.36
CA ARG A 31 3.69 -4.93 -7.96
C ARG A 31 4.06 -6.41 -7.84
N LEU A 32 4.89 -6.92 -8.76
CA LEU A 32 5.36 -8.30 -8.70
C LEU A 32 6.29 -8.52 -7.51
N ALA A 33 7.22 -7.60 -7.25
CA ALA A 33 8.11 -7.67 -6.09
C ALA A 33 7.33 -7.63 -4.75
N LEU A 34 6.29 -6.79 -4.66
CA LEU A 34 5.37 -6.74 -3.52
C LEU A 34 4.69 -8.09 -3.26
N ARG A 35 4.12 -8.72 -4.31
CA ARG A 35 3.47 -10.04 -4.18
C ARG A 35 4.44 -11.12 -3.70
N LEU A 36 5.64 -11.16 -4.27
CA LEU A 36 6.68 -12.11 -3.85
C LEU A 36 7.07 -11.89 -2.38
N HIS A 37 7.28 -10.63 -1.97
CA HIS A 37 7.63 -10.32 -0.58
C HIS A 37 6.51 -10.67 0.40
N MET A 38 5.24 -10.42 0.04
CA MET A 38 4.10 -10.78 0.87
C MET A 38 3.91 -12.28 1.03
N ALA A 39 4.35 -13.09 0.05
CA ALA A 39 4.33 -14.54 0.17
C ALA A 39 5.39 -15.07 1.16
N MET A 40 6.55 -14.39 1.28
CA MET A 40 7.64 -14.81 2.17
C MET A 40 7.62 -14.13 3.56
N CYS A 41 6.92 -13.01 3.72
CA CYS A 41 6.89 -12.24 4.96
C CYS A 41 5.47 -12.15 5.52
N GLN A 42 5.29 -12.53 6.79
CA GLN A 42 3.97 -12.48 7.45
C GLN A 42 3.61 -11.09 8.00
N ALA A 43 4.59 -10.22 8.24
CA ALA A 43 4.37 -8.89 8.82
C ALA A 43 3.81 -7.90 7.80
N CYS A 44 4.34 -7.91 6.57
CA CYS A 44 3.96 -6.96 5.52
C CYS A 44 2.48 -7.04 5.10
N PRO A 45 1.85 -8.23 4.96
CA PRO A 45 0.41 -8.35 4.72
C PRO A 45 -0.45 -7.76 5.85
N ARG A 46 -0.01 -7.86 7.11
CA ARG A 46 -0.71 -7.25 8.25
C ARG A 46 -0.70 -5.72 8.15
N PHE A 47 0.45 -5.15 7.78
CA PHE A 47 0.59 -3.72 7.57
C PHE A 47 -0.26 -3.22 6.39
N GLU A 48 -0.32 -3.95 5.27
CA GLU A 48 -1.22 -3.59 4.15
C GLU A 48 -2.68 -3.51 4.60
N ARG A 49 -3.15 -4.48 5.40
CA ARG A 49 -4.52 -4.46 5.94
C ARG A 49 -4.78 -3.24 6.82
N GLN A 50 -3.83 -2.87 7.68
CA GLN A 50 -3.95 -1.66 8.51
C GLN A 50 -4.08 -0.40 7.65
N LEU A 51 -3.23 -0.26 6.62
CA LEU A 51 -3.30 0.83 5.64
C LEU A 51 -4.67 0.90 4.95
N LEU A 52 -5.18 -0.25 4.49
CA LEU A 52 -6.49 -0.31 3.83
C LEU A 52 -7.63 0.09 4.76
N THR A 53 -7.59 -0.32 6.04
CA THR A 53 -8.58 0.10 7.04
C THR A 53 -8.55 1.62 7.23
N MET A 54 -7.38 2.23 7.41
CA MET A 54 -7.25 3.68 7.56
C MET A 54 -7.76 4.42 6.31
N ARG A 55 -7.43 3.92 5.12
CA ARG A 55 -7.92 4.47 3.85
C ARG A 55 -9.44 4.42 3.75
N SER A 56 -10.03 3.27 4.10
CA SER A 56 -11.48 3.08 4.04
C SER A 56 -12.20 4.04 4.98
N ALA A 57 -11.70 4.21 6.21
CA ALA A 57 -12.27 5.14 7.18
C ALA A 57 -12.23 6.59 6.66
N MET A 58 -11.09 7.03 6.09
CA MET A 58 -10.97 8.38 5.51
C MET A 58 -11.86 8.60 4.29
N LYS A 59 -12.05 7.58 3.45
CA LYS A 59 -13.00 7.64 2.33
C LYS A 59 -14.43 7.78 2.81
N GLN A 60 -14.83 7.01 3.83
CA GLN A 60 -16.17 7.08 4.41
C GLN A 60 -16.43 8.45 5.03
N TRP A 61 -15.45 9.02 5.74
CA TRP A 61 -15.56 10.35 6.33
C TRP A 61 -15.75 11.44 5.28
N ARG A 62 -15.00 11.41 4.17
CA ARG A 62 -15.21 12.35 3.05
C ARG A 62 -16.60 12.24 2.43
N HIS A 63 -17.13 11.04 2.28
CA HIS A 63 -18.49 10.85 1.79
C HIS A 63 -19.55 11.41 2.76
N TYR A 64 -19.31 11.30 4.07
CA TYR A 64 -20.22 11.86 5.07
C TYR A 64 -20.26 13.40 5.00
N ALA A 65 -19.10 14.06 4.91
CA ALA A 65 -19.02 15.51 4.77
C ALA A 65 -19.75 16.05 3.52
N ASP A 66 -19.64 15.34 2.38
CA ASP A 66 -20.34 15.69 1.14
C ASP A 66 -21.87 15.48 1.24
N THR A 67 -22.31 14.51 2.06
CA THR A 67 -23.73 14.24 2.29
C THR A 67 -24.38 15.26 3.23
N ASP A 68 -23.67 15.71 4.28
CA ASP A 68 -24.14 16.75 5.20
C ASP A 68 -24.24 18.13 4.52
N GLU A 69 -23.41 18.42 3.51
CA GLU A 69 -23.44 19.70 2.77
C GLU A 69 -24.50 19.73 1.65
N ALA A 70 -25.02 18.55 1.26
CA ALA A 70 -26.09 18.39 0.26
C ALA A 70 -27.51 18.28 0.87
N ALA A 71 -27.63 18.28 2.20
CA ALA A 71 -28.89 18.23 2.96
C ALA A 71 -29.28 19.60 3.52
#